data_AF-Q0EYY1-F1
#
_entry.id   AF-Q0EYY1-F1
#
_cell.length_a   1.000
_cell.length_b   1.000
_cell.length_c   1.000
_cell.angle_alpha   90.00
_cell.angle_beta   90.00
_cell.angle_gamma   90.00
#
_symmetry.space_group_name_H-M   'P 1'
#
loop_
_entity.id
_entity.type
_entity.pdbx_description
1 polymer ?
#
loop_
_entity_poly.entity_id
_entity_poly.type
_entity_poly.pdbx_seq_one_letter_code
_entity_poly.pdbx_strand_id
1 'polypeptide(L)'
;MNADELRQRLGGISPKSLLAAVLVIGFLATVPAWMGSNSEDQQHLAQTAVRQMVEKNVGLLDILPKEKKGLRQMLEPLPEPAKTDFEQTVWVKDIVGTIRPWVGDEQEATTIARWVYVYARKSRLSPELILGVIAVESQFDHFAVSNVGAVGLMQVMPFWKKELGKPDDNLLNIETNIRYGCAIIRHYVDRYKTLDRALAAYNGSLGRTKYPDLVFAKMKKFHAIEGGLAAEADSSP
;
A
#
# COMPACT_ATOMS: atom_id res chain seq x y z
N MET A 1 19.61 38.69 -21.63
CA MET A 1 18.42 38.45 -20.80
C MET A 1 18.89 38.38 -19.35
N ASN A 2 18.48 39.33 -18.51
CA ASN A 2 19.05 39.51 -17.17
C ASN A 2 18.13 38.95 -16.06
N ALA A 3 18.67 38.72 -14.86
CA ALA A 3 18.04 38.06 -13.72
C ALA A 3 16.69 38.66 -13.30
N ASP A 4 16.45 39.94 -13.57
CA ASP A 4 15.19 40.61 -13.25
C ASP A 4 14.07 40.32 -14.28
N GLU A 5 14.41 40.06 -15.55
CA GLU A 5 13.45 39.57 -16.55
C GLU A 5 13.02 38.11 -16.26
N LEU A 6 13.91 37.32 -15.64
CA LEU A 6 13.63 35.96 -15.19
C LEU A 6 12.72 35.93 -13.96
N ARG A 7 12.82 36.92 -13.06
CA ARG A 7 11.97 37.03 -11.86
C ARG A 7 10.54 37.49 -12.15
N GLN A 8 10.33 38.36 -13.14
CA GLN A 8 8.99 38.78 -13.53
C GLN A 8 8.19 37.72 -14.31
N ARG A 9 8.86 36.73 -14.93
CA ARG A 9 8.20 35.63 -15.67
C ARG A 9 7.88 34.38 -14.81
N LEU A 10 8.29 34.35 -13.54
CA LEU A 10 8.12 33.19 -12.65
C LEU A 10 7.18 33.45 -11.46
N GLY A 11 6.34 34.49 -11.55
CA GLY A 11 5.14 34.61 -10.71
C GLY A 11 4.15 33.50 -11.02
N GLY A 12 4.31 32.35 -10.38
CA GLY A 12 3.46 31.17 -10.57
C GLY A 12 4.21 29.87 -10.30
N ILE A 13 4.54 29.60 -9.04
CA ILE A 13 5.21 28.36 -8.64
C ILE A 13 4.26 27.18 -8.88
N SER A 14 4.61 26.27 -9.80
CA SER A 14 3.86 25.02 -10.01
C SER A 14 4.44 23.87 -9.13
N PRO A 15 3.60 22.98 -8.55
CA PRO A 15 3.95 21.94 -7.55
C PRO A 15 4.96 20.85 -7.97
N LYS A 16 5.62 20.98 -9.12
CA LYS A 16 6.62 20.05 -9.65
C LYS A 16 7.93 20.01 -8.84
N SER A 17 7.99 20.70 -7.69
CA SER A 17 9.14 20.76 -6.79
C SER A 17 8.94 20.05 -5.43
N LEU A 18 7.86 19.28 -5.20
CA LEU A 18 7.68 18.57 -3.91
C LEU A 18 7.13 17.13 -3.93
N LEU A 19 6.77 16.53 -5.07
CA LEU A 19 6.26 15.14 -5.12
C LEU A 19 6.91 14.26 -6.19
N ALA A 20 8.23 14.34 -6.31
CA ALA A 20 9.05 13.42 -7.10
C ALA A 20 9.87 12.44 -6.20
N ALA A 21 9.55 12.31 -4.91
CA ALA A 21 10.57 12.00 -3.91
C ALA A 21 10.41 10.77 -3.00
N VAL A 22 9.36 9.92 -3.08
CA VAL A 22 9.17 8.91 -1.99
C VAL A 22 8.83 7.46 -2.35
N LEU A 23 8.33 7.11 -3.53
CA LEU A 23 8.03 5.68 -3.83
C LEU A 23 8.62 5.14 -5.13
N VAL A 24 9.78 5.67 -5.52
CA VAL A 24 10.70 5.03 -6.48
C VAL A 24 12.16 5.06 -5.98
N ILE A 25 12.46 5.62 -4.79
CA ILE A 25 13.84 6.00 -4.38
C ILE A 25 14.63 4.85 -3.73
N GLY A 26 14.37 3.61 -4.14
CA GLY A 26 15.38 2.56 -4.10
C GLY A 26 16.02 2.30 -5.46
N PHE A 27 15.45 2.76 -6.58
CA PHE A 27 15.76 2.13 -7.86
C PHE A 27 15.54 3.04 -9.09
N LEU A 28 16.32 4.13 -9.20
CA LEU A 28 16.30 5.05 -10.34
C LEU A 28 17.61 5.07 -11.17
N ALA A 29 18.43 4.01 -11.17
CA ALA A 29 19.75 4.10 -11.80
C ALA A 29 20.15 3.06 -12.85
N THR A 30 19.30 2.13 -13.31
CA THR A 30 19.73 1.20 -14.39
C THR A 30 18.61 0.67 -15.30
N VAL A 31 17.75 1.53 -15.84
CA VAL A 31 17.03 1.16 -17.08
C VAL A 31 17.76 1.85 -18.24
N PRO A 32 18.41 1.10 -19.16
CA PRO A 32 19.05 1.68 -20.33
C PRO A 32 18.04 2.47 -21.18
N ALA A 33 18.44 3.67 -21.61
CA ALA A 33 17.61 4.68 -22.28
C ALA A 33 17.21 4.36 -23.74
N TRP A 34 16.93 3.11 -24.08
CA TRP A 34 16.43 2.71 -25.40
C TRP A 34 15.03 2.10 -25.27
N MET A 35 14.05 2.94 -24.96
CA MET A 35 12.64 2.56 -24.96
C MET A 35 11.99 3.17 -26.20
N GLY A 36 12.06 2.41 -27.30
CA GLY A 36 11.56 2.82 -28.61
C GLY A 36 11.49 1.63 -29.56
N SER A 37 10.67 0.62 -29.25
CA SER A 37 9.96 -0.29 -30.18
C SER A 37 9.54 -1.59 -29.46
N ASN A 38 8.27 -1.99 -29.60
CA ASN A 38 7.67 -3.16 -28.96
C ASN A 38 8.20 -4.48 -29.56
N SER A 39 9.03 -5.21 -28.81
CA SER A 39 9.26 -6.64 -29.03
C SER A 39 8.94 -7.42 -27.74
N GLU A 40 8.30 -8.58 -27.88
CA GLU A 40 7.99 -9.47 -26.76
C GLU A 40 9.25 -9.86 -25.97
N ASP A 41 10.39 -9.96 -26.66
CA ASP A 41 11.71 -10.21 -26.07
C ASP A 41 12.15 -9.10 -25.11
N GLN A 42 11.87 -7.84 -25.43
CA GLN A 42 12.18 -6.72 -24.52
C GLN A 42 11.27 -6.74 -23.30
N GLN A 43 10.00 -7.12 -23.44
CA GLN A 43 9.11 -7.29 -22.29
C GLN A 43 9.58 -8.45 -21.41
N HIS A 44 10.04 -9.55 -22.02
CA HIS A 44 10.62 -10.68 -21.31
C HIS A 44 11.92 -10.30 -20.58
N LEU A 45 12.79 -9.53 -21.22
CA LEU A 45 14.03 -9.02 -20.62
C LEU A 45 13.76 -8.01 -19.51
N ALA A 46 12.81 -7.10 -19.70
CA ALA A 46 12.38 -6.16 -18.67
C ALA A 46 11.77 -6.89 -17.47
N GLN A 47 10.89 -7.87 -17.70
CA GLN A 47 10.34 -8.72 -16.63
C GLN A 47 11.42 -9.52 -15.93
N THR A 48 12.40 -10.07 -16.66
CA THR A 48 13.52 -10.83 -16.09
C THR A 48 14.47 -9.95 -15.27
N ALA A 49 14.78 -8.74 -15.76
CA ALA A 49 15.60 -7.78 -15.03
C ALA A 49 14.88 -7.26 -13.78
N VAL A 50 13.59 -6.93 -13.88
CA VAL A 50 12.74 -6.57 -12.72
C VAL A 50 12.71 -7.71 -11.72
N ARG A 51 12.54 -8.95 -12.19
CA ARG A 51 12.56 -10.16 -11.36
C ARG A 51 13.88 -10.35 -10.62
N GLN A 52 15.02 -10.29 -11.31
CA GLN A 52 16.35 -10.38 -10.70
C GLN A 52 16.64 -9.21 -9.73
N MET A 53 16.12 -8.03 -10.03
CA MET A 53 16.28 -6.85 -9.17
C MET A 53 15.45 -6.98 -7.88
N VAL A 54 14.22 -7.47 -7.99
CA VAL A 54 13.33 -7.77 -6.86
C VAL A 54 13.90 -8.92 -6.03
N GLU A 55 14.42 -9.97 -6.67
CA GLU A 55 15.17 -11.05 -6.01
C GLU A 55 16.32 -10.51 -5.15
N LYS A 56 17.15 -9.65 -5.75
CA LYS A 56 18.36 -9.12 -5.11
C LYS A 56 18.07 -8.15 -3.96
N ASN A 57 17.04 -7.32 -4.07
CA ASN A 57 16.75 -6.25 -3.10
C ASN A 57 15.64 -6.60 -2.09
N VAL A 58 14.70 -7.46 -2.49
CA VAL A 58 13.52 -7.85 -1.69
C VAL A 58 13.65 -9.29 -1.18
N GLY A 59 14.51 -10.11 -1.79
CA GLY A 59 14.66 -11.52 -1.44
C GLY A 59 13.50 -12.38 -1.92
N LEU A 60 12.82 -11.98 -3.02
CA LEU A 60 11.67 -12.71 -3.52
C LEU A 60 11.97 -13.36 -4.88
N LEU A 61 12.48 -14.59 -4.81
CA LEU A 61 12.00 -15.74 -5.59
C LEU A 61 12.20 -17.10 -4.94
N ASP A 62 12.38 -17.11 -3.63
CA ASP A 62 12.27 -18.31 -2.81
C ASP A 62 11.09 -18.17 -1.84
N ILE A 63 9.87 -17.90 -2.36
CA ILE A 63 8.66 -18.13 -1.55
C ILE A 63 8.58 -19.65 -1.37
N LEU A 64 8.85 -20.11 -0.15
CA LEU A 64 8.82 -21.54 0.12
C LEU A 64 7.40 -22.08 -0.15
N PRO A 65 7.23 -23.33 -0.63
CA PRO A 65 5.91 -23.87 -0.91
C PRO A 65 4.92 -23.75 0.27
N LYS A 66 5.42 -23.87 1.50
CA LYS A 66 4.64 -23.68 2.73
C LYS A 66 4.15 -22.23 2.90
N GLU A 67 5.00 -21.25 2.60
CA GLU A 67 4.66 -19.83 2.64
C GLU A 67 3.60 -19.51 1.56
N LYS A 68 3.74 -20.07 0.37
CA LYS A 68 2.78 -19.92 -0.73
C LYS A 68 1.39 -20.43 -0.35
N LYS A 69 1.31 -21.58 0.35
CA LYS A 69 0.04 -22.11 0.88
C LYS A 69 -0.59 -21.18 1.90
N GLY A 70 0.19 -20.67 2.86
CA GLY A 70 -0.29 -19.73 3.88
C GLY A 70 -0.81 -18.42 3.26
N LEU A 71 -0.06 -17.86 2.32
CA LEU A 71 -0.45 -16.67 1.56
C LEU A 71 -1.76 -16.87 0.81
N ARG A 72 -1.92 -17.98 0.07
CA ARG A 72 -3.18 -18.30 -0.64
C ARG A 72 -4.37 -18.38 0.30
N GLN A 73 -4.19 -18.97 1.48
CA GLN A 73 -5.25 -19.02 2.49
C GLN A 73 -5.62 -17.63 3.02
N MET A 74 -4.63 -16.76 3.23
CA MET A 74 -4.89 -15.36 3.62
C MET A 74 -5.62 -14.59 2.52
N LEU A 75 -5.34 -14.91 1.25
CA LEU A 75 -6.03 -14.34 0.09
C LEU A 75 -7.41 -14.94 -0.15
N GLU A 76 -7.93 -15.90 0.62
CA GLU A 76 -9.33 -16.29 0.40
C GLU A 76 -10.28 -15.14 0.82
N PRO A 77 -11.24 -14.70 -0.03
CA PRO A 77 -12.22 -13.71 0.38
C PRO A 77 -12.99 -14.19 1.61
N LEU A 78 -13.31 -13.27 2.51
CA LEU A 78 -14.16 -13.61 3.65
C LEU A 78 -15.64 -13.61 3.19
N PRO A 79 -16.47 -14.52 3.72
CA PRO A 79 -17.90 -14.44 3.50
C PRO A 79 -18.43 -13.13 4.12
N GLU A 80 -19.50 -12.58 3.53
CA GLU A 80 -20.20 -11.45 4.11
C GLU A 80 -20.58 -11.78 5.56
N PRO A 81 -20.25 -10.91 6.53
CA PRO A 81 -20.52 -11.20 7.93
C PRO A 81 -22.03 -11.28 8.17
N ALA A 82 -22.46 -12.34 8.85
CA ALA A 82 -23.87 -12.57 9.15
C ALA A 82 -24.46 -11.56 10.16
N LYS A 83 -23.61 -10.81 10.87
CA LYS A 83 -23.99 -9.77 11.83
C LYS A 83 -23.00 -8.60 11.79
N THR A 84 -23.53 -7.41 11.96
CA THR A 84 -22.76 -6.18 12.09
C THR A 84 -22.06 -6.14 13.45
N ASP A 85 -20.73 -6.05 13.44
CA ASP A 85 -19.92 -5.80 14.64
C ASP A 85 -20.05 -4.31 15.03
N PHE A 86 -20.47 -4.03 16.27
CA PHE A 86 -20.67 -2.66 16.74
C PHE A 86 -19.34 -1.89 16.77
N GLU A 87 -18.26 -2.53 17.22
CA GLU A 87 -16.92 -1.93 17.23
C GLU A 87 -16.48 -1.56 15.81
N GLN A 88 -16.69 -2.48 14.86
CA GLN A 88 -16.44 -2.22 13.45
C GLN A 88 -17.25 -1.02 12.95
N THR A 89 -18.52 -0.90 13.33
CA THR A 89 -19.40 0.18 12.86
C THR A 89 -18.91 1.55 13.33
N VAL A 90 -18.57 1.65 14.62
CA VAL A 90 -18.05 2.90 15.21
C VAL A 90 -16.72 3.26 14.58
N TRP A 91 -15.78 2.31 14.53
CA TRP A 91 -14.47 2.52 13.92
C TRP A 91 -14.59 2.96 12.44
N VAL A 92 -15.46 2.32 11.66
CA VAL A 92 -15.68 2.68 10.25
C VAL A 92 -16.16 4.11 10.12
N LYS A 93 -17.13 4.54 10.94
CA LYS A 93 -17.67 5.90 10.90
C LYS A 93 -16.58 6.95 11.16
N ASP A 94 -15.72 6.72 12.14
CA ASP A 94 -14.66 7.65 12.49
C ASP A 94 -13.59 7.75 11.39
N ILE A 95 -13.22 6.60 10.79
CA ILE A 95 -12.27 6.56 9.68
C ILE A 95 -12.85 7.23 8.43
N VAL A 96 -14.13 7.02 8.11
CA VAL A 96 -14.81 7.71 7.00
C VAL A 96 -14.68 9.23 7.15
N GLY A 97 -14.96 9.76 8.34
CA GLY A 97 -14.78 11.18 8.63
C GLY A 97 -13.33 11.65 8.45
N THR A 98 -12.37 10.81 8.84
CA THR A 98 -10.94 11.12 8.80
C THR A 98 -10.36 11.11 7.37
N ILE A 99 -10.80 10.19 6.51
CA ILE A 99 -10.26 10.05 5.14
C ILE A 99 -11.01 10.87 4.09
N ARG A 100 -12.15 11.49 4.46
CA ARG A 100 -12.96 12.34 3.60
C ARG A 100 -12.19 13.43 2.82
N PRO A 101 -11.11 14.05 3.35
CA PRO A 101 -10.31 15.00 2.56
C PRO A 101 -9.62 14.39 1.34
N TRP A 102 -9.43 13.07 1.30
CA TRP A 102 -8.84 12.34 0.17
C TRP A 102 -9.87 11.55 -0.62
N VAL A 103 -10.91 11.04 0.03
CA VAL A 103 -11.98 10.24 -0.58
C VAL A 103 -13.29 11.01 -0.49
N GLY A 104 -13.66 11.68 -1.58
CA GLY A 104 -14.85 12.53 -1.63
C GLY A 104 -16.17 11.75 -1.61
N ASP A 105 -16.17 10.53 -2.15
CA ASP A 105 -17.34 9.65 -2.14
C ASP A 105 -17.46 8.88 -0.82
N GLU A 106 -18.61 9.01 -0.16
CA GLU A 106 -18.82 8.42 1.16
C GLU A 106 -18.96 6.88 1.11
N GLN A 107 -19.49 6.33 0.02
CA GLN A 107 -19.61 4.89 -0.15
C GLN A 107 -18.24 4.25 -0.37
N GLU A 108 -17.38 4.89 -1.16
CA GLU A 108 -16.00 4.52 -1.37
C GLU A 108 -15.22 4.58 -0.05
N ALA A 109 -15.31 5.69 0.69
CA ALA A 109 -14.65 5.84 1.99
C ALA A 109 -15.10 4.75 2.98
N THR A 110 -16.40 4.47 3.02
CA THR A 110 -16.98 3.40 3.86
C THR A 110 -16.45 2.03 3.44
N THR A 111 -16.35 1.78 2.14
CA THR A 111 -15.85 0.52 1.58
C THR A 111 -14.37 0.33 1.92
N ILE A 112 -13.54 1.37 1.80
CA ILE A 112 -12.13 1.35 2.19
C ILE A 112 -12.01 1.05 3.68
N ALA A 113 -12.67 1.85 4.54
CA ALA A 113 -12.60 1.68 5.98
C ALA A 113 -13.02 0.26 6.39
N ARG A 114 -14.18 -0.20 5.90
CA ARG A 114 -14.69 -1.54 6.17
C ARG A 114 -13.67 -2.62 5.83
N TRP A 115 -13.10 -2.61 4.62
CA TRP A 115 -12.19 -3.65 4.19
C TRP A 115 -10.81 -3.56 4.83
N VAL A 116 -10.35 -2.36 5.19
CA VAL A 116 -9.16 -2.20 6.03
C VAL A 116 -9.37 -2.88 7.37
N TYR A 117 -10.46 -2.60 8.08
CA TYR A 117 -10.75 -3.21 9.37
C TYR A 117 -10.76 -4.74 9.28
N VAL A 118 -11.51 -5.28 8.31
CA VAL A 118 -11.69 -6.72 8.12
C VAL A 118 -10.37 -7.43 7.81
N TYR A 119 -9.63 -6.98 6.79
CA TYR A 119 -8.43 -7.70 6.34
C TYR A 119 -7.19 -7.43 7.18
N ALA A 120 -7.10 -6.27 7.85
CA ALA A 120 -6.07 -6.04 8.85
C ALA A 120 -6.22 -7.03 10.01
N ARG A 121 -7.42 -7.15 10.59
CA ARG A 121 -7.70 -8.10 11.69
C ARG A 121 -7.51 -9.56 11.25
N LYS A 122 -8.02 -9.95 10.07
CA LYS A 122 -7.78 -11.28 9.49
C LYS A 122 -6.29 -11.61 9.41
N SER A 123 -5.49 -10.61 9.05
CA SER A 123 -4.05 -10.72 8.91
C SER A 123 -3.28 -10.47 10.21
N ARG A 124 -3.95 -10.25 11.35
CA ARG A 124 -3.33 -9.90 12.63
C ARG A 124 -2.39 -8.70 12.51
N LEU A 125 -2.89 -7.66 11.85
CA LEU A 125 -2.27 -6.34 11.68
C LEU A 125 -3.21 -5.28 12.27
N SER A 126 -2.66 -4.15 12.71
CA SER A 126 -3.49 -3.02 13.13
C SER A 126 -4.15 -2.36 11.91
N PRO A 127 -5.45 -2.02 11.96
CA PRO A 127 -6.11 -1.24 10.91
C PRO A 127 -5.42 0.11 10.63
N GLU A 128 -4.95 0.80 11.67
CA GLU A 128 -4.27 2.09 11.60
C GLU A 128 -2.94 1.99 10.84
N LEU A 129 -2.21 0.88 11.01
CA LEU A 129 -1.02 0.57 10.24
C LEU A 129 -1.35 0.50 8.74
N ILE A 130 -2.43 -0.20 8.38
CA ILE A 130 -2.85 -0.36 6.98
C ILE A 130 -3.31 0.99 6.40
N LEU A 131 -4.04 1.80 7.15
CA LEU A 131 -4.35 3.18 6.75
C LEU A 131 -3.08 4.01 6.54
N GLY A 132 -2.07 3.83 7.40
CA GLY A 132 -0.75 4.44 7.24
C GLY A 132 -0.07 4.05 5.93
N VAL A 133 -0.11 2.76 5.56
CA VAL A 133 0.41 2.25 4.28
C VAL A 133 -0.36 2.86 3.12
N ILE A 134 -1.69 2.79 3.10
CA ILE A 134 -2.52 3.35 2.01
C ILE A 134 -2.24 4.84 1.81
N ALA A 135 -2.11 5.59 2.92
CA ALA A 135 -1.82 7.02 2.87
C ALA A 135 -0.44 7.35 2.28
N VAL A 136 0.54 6.45 2.42
CA VAL A 136 1.88 6.61 1.81
C VAL A 136 1.86 6.15 0.34
N GLU A 137 1.18 5.05 0.05
CA GLU A 137 1.21 4.37 -1.27
C GLU A 137 0.37 5.08 -2.34
N SER A 138 -0.85 5.50 -2.00
CA SER A 138 -1.82 6.01 -2.99
C SER A 138 -2.53 7.30 -2.59
N GLN A 139 -2.38 7.73 -1.33
CA GLN A 139 -3.24 8.75 -0.74
C GLN A 139 -4.74 8.40 -0.87
N PHE A 140 -5.08 7.11 -0.73
CA PHE A 140 -6.44 6.57 -0.85
C PHE A 140 -7.04 6.54 -2.27
N ASP A 141 -6.23 6.74 -3.32
CA ASP A 141 -6.68 6.54 -4.69
C ASP A 141 -6.66 5.04 -5.08
N HIS A 142 -7.83 4.44 -5.22
CA HIS A 142 -7.95 3.03 -5.61
C HIS A 142 -7.68 2.77 -7.09
N PHE A 143 -7.64 3.80 -7.93
CA PHE A 143 -7.25 3.72 -9.34
C PHE A 143 -5.77 4.01 -9.59
N ALA A 144 -4.99 4.31 -8.55
CA ALA A 144 -3.58 4.66 -8.67
C ALA A 144 -2.76 3.57 -9.37
N VAL A 145 -2.02 3.94 -10.42
CA VAL A 145 -1.04 3.06 -11.08
C VAL A 145 0.30 3.78 -11.18
N SER A 146 1.35 3.21 -10.59
CA SER A 146 2.70 3.78 -10.68
C SER A 146 3.36 3.51 -12.03
N ASN A 147 4.44 4.26 -12.32
CA ASN A 147 5.25 4.07 -13.54
C ASN A 147 5.88 2.68 -13.67
N VAL A 148 6.00 1.94 -12.56
CA VAL A 148 6.55 0.57 -12.52
C VAL A 148 5.46 -0.50 -12.46
N GLY A 149 4.18 -0.10 -12.55
CA GLY A 149 3.04 -0.99 -12.65
C GLY A 149 2.46 -1.46 -11.32
N ALA A 150 2.82 -0.86 -10.20
CA ALA A 150 2.15 -1.09 -8.91
C ALA A 150 0.72 -0.51 -8.94
N VAL A 151 -0.27 -1.21 -8.36
CA VAL A 151 -1.70 -0.92 -8.58
C VAL A 151 -2.47 -0.70 -7.28
N GLY A 152 -3.37 0.28 -7.29
CA GLY A 152 -4.43 0.53 -6.31
C GLY A 152 -3.96 1.09 -4.97
N LEU A 153 -4.84 0.98 -3.98
CA LEU A 153 -4.70 1.60 -2.66
C LEU A 153 -3.37 1.34 -1.95
N MET A 154 -2.89 0.11 -2.03
CA MET A 154 -1.67 -0.37 -1.39
C MET A 154 -0.53 -0.60 -2.40
N GLN A 155 -0.67 -0.14 -3.65
CA GLN A 155 0.33 -0.29 -4.70
C GLN A 155 0.87 -1.73 -4.81
N VAL A 156 -0.05 -2.69 -4.92
CA VAL A 156 0.30 -4.11 -5.05
C VAL A 156 0.87 -4.38 -6.43
N MET A 157 2.03 -5.03 -6.48
CA MET A 157 2.65 -5.42 -7.74
C MET A 157 1.90 -6.59 -8.42
N PRO A 158 1.63 -6.53 -9.74
CA PRO A 158 0.87 -7.55 -10.46
C PRO A 158 1.42 -8.98 -10.38
N PHE A 159 2.72 -9.16 -10.14
CA PHE A 159 3.30 -10.50 -10.00
C PHE A 159 2.72 -11.26 -8.79
N TRP A 160 2.31 -10.57 -7.73
CA TRP A 160 1.66 -11.21 -6.58
C TRP A 160 0.34 -11.85 -6.97
N LYS A 161 -0.46 -11.16 -7.79
CA LYS A 161 -1.67 -11.73 -8.39
C LYS A 161 -1.32 -12.92 -9.27
N LYS A 162 -0.30 -12.81 -10.14
CA LYS A 162 0.11 -13.91 -11.02
C LYS A 162 0.52 -15.17 -10.25
N GLU A 163 1.23 -15.00 -9.13
CA GLU A 163 1.77 -16.13 -8.36
C GLU A 163 0.76 -16.77 -7.40
N LEU A 164 -0.09 -15.94 -6.77
CA LEU A 164 -0.93 -16.34 -5.64
C LEU A 164 -2.43 -16.26 -5.92
N GLY A 165 -2.81 -15.46 -6.91
CA GLY A 165 -4.18 -15.03 -7.12
C GLY A 165 -5.08 -15.98 -7.87
N LYS A 166 -6.35 -15.57 -7.95
CA LYS A 166 -7.37 -16.18 -8.79
C LYS A 166 -7.50 -15.41 -10.11
N PRO A 167 -7.98 -16.05 -11.20
CA PRO A 167 -8.16 -15.37 -12.50
C PRO A 167 -8.96 -14.07 -12.40
N ASP A 168 -10.02 -14.09 -11.59
CA ASP A 168 -10.99 -12.98 -11.47
C ASP A 168 -10.56 -11.88 -10.47
N ASP A 169 -9.43 -12.05 -9.77
CA ASP A 169 -8.95 -11.01 -8.85
C ASP A 169 -8.62 -9.72 -9.65
N ASN A 170 -9.14 -8.57 -9.23
CA ASN A 170 -8.80 -7.28 -9.83
C ASN A 170 -8.11 -6.38 -8.81
N LEU A 171 -6.85 -5.99 -9.05
CA LEU A 171 -6.09 -5.15 -8.12
C LEU A 171 -6.61 -3.70 -8.05
N LEU A 172 -7.46 -3.25 -8.97
CA LEU A 172 -8.17 -1.97 -8.86
C LEU A 172 -9.40 -2.04 -7.95
N ASN A 173 -9.89 -3.25 -7.63
CA ASN A 173 -10.99 -3.40 -6.68
C ASN A 173 -10.48 -3.19 -5.24
N ILE A 174 -11.16 -2.32 -4.50
CA ILE A 174 -10.78 -1.90 -3.13
C ILE A 174 -10.54 -3.10 -2.21
N GLU A 175 -11.51 -4.02 -2.14
CA GLU A 175 -11.41 -5.20 -1.29
C GLU A 175 -10.21 -6.05 -1.66
N THR A 176 -10.10 -6.38 -2.95
CA THR A 176 -9.02 -7.24 -3.47
C THR A 176 -7.66 -6.61 -3.20
N ASN A 177 -7.48 -5.32 -3.45
CA ASN A 177 -6.23 -4.65 -3.21
C ASN A 177 -5.81 -4.68 -1.74
N ILE A 178 -6.73 -4.34 -0.83
CA ILE A 178 -6.49 -4.36 0.62
C ILE A 178 -6.19 -5.78 1.12
N ARG A 179 -6.95 -6.77 0.66
CA ARG A 179 -6.73 -8.19 0.97
C ARG A 179 -5.31 -8.63 0.60
N TYR A 180 -4.84 -8.26 -0.59
CA TYR A 180 -3.47 -8.56 -1.03
C TYR A 180 -2.42 -7.85 -0.20
N GLY A 181 -2.54 -6.54 -0.02
CA GLY A 181 -1.54 -5.78 0.74
C GLY A 181 -1.40 -6.29 2.18
N CYS A 182 -2.51 -6.55 2.87
CA CYS A 182 -2.50 -7.14 4.20
C CYS A 182 -1.82 -8.51 4.26
N ALA A 183 -2.12 -9.41 3.31
CA ALA A 183 -1.51 -10.73 3.25
C ALA A 183 0.01 -10.67 3.02
N ILE A 184 0.47 -9.78 2.14
CA ILE A 184 1.89 -9.61 1.83
C ILE A 184 2.64 -9.01 3.03
N ILE A 185 2.09 -7.97 3.68
CA ILE A 185 2.69 -7.40 4.89
C ILE A 185 2.80 -8.47 5.98
N ARG A 186 1.72 -9.25 6.21
CA ARG A 186 1.73 -10.34 7.20
C ARG A 186 2.82 -11.37 6.89
N HIS A 187 2.95 -11.77 5.63
CA HIS A 187 4.02 -12.66 5.20
C HIS A 187 5.41 -12.09 5.57
N TYR A 188 5.66 -10.81 5.31
CA TYR A 188 6.93 -10.20 5.67
C TYR A 188 7.13 -10.03 7.18
N VAL A 189 6.08 -9.78 7.96
CA VAL A 189 6.19 -9.80 9.44
C VAL A 189 6.52 -11.22 9.92
N ASP A 190 5.93 -12.25 9.33
CA ASP A 190 6.26 -13.65 9.66
C ASP A 190 7.71 -14.00 9.31
N ARG A 191 8.24 -13.46 8.21
CA ARG A 191 9.61 -13.69 7.74
C ARG A 191 10.65 -12.92 8.56
N TYR A 192 10.42 -11.63 8.80
CA TYR A 192 11.41 -10.72 9.37
C TYR A 192 11.20 -10.39 10.85
N LYS A 193 10.09 -10.85 11.45
CA LYS A 193 9.75 -10.79 12.88
C LYS A 193 9.52 -9.39 13.46
N THR A 194 9.90 -8.32 12.77
CA THR A 194 9.66 -6.94 13.18
C THR A 194 8.90 -6.19 12.10
N LEU A 195 8.06 -5.24 12.53
CA LEU A 195 7.22 -4.47 11.63
C LEU A 195 8.05 -3.56 10.72
N ASP A 196 9.10 -2.92 11.24
CA ASP A 196 9.99 -2.05 10.47
C ASP A 196 10.61 -2.80 9.29
N ARG A 197 11.11 -4.01 9.53
CA ARG A 197 11.69 -4.84 8.47
C ARG A 197 10.64 -5.34 7.49
N ALA A 198 9.44 -5.63 7.97
CA ALA A 198 8.35 -6.06 7.12
C ALA A 198 7.88 -4.95 6.17
N LEU A 199 7.71 -3.73 6.67
CA LEU A 199 7.38 -2.56 5.86
C LEU A 199 8.50 -2.21 4.88
N ALA A 200 9.77 -2.29 5.33
CA ALA A 200 10.91 -2.11 4.44
C ALA A 200 10.93 -3.17 3.32
N ALA A 201 10.64 -4.44 3.63
CA ALA A 201 10.53 -5.49 2.62
C ALA A 201 9.33 -5.28 1.68
N TYR A 202 8.18 -4.85 2.22
CA TYR A 202 6.98 -4.55 1.45
C TYR A 202 7.24 -3.51 0.36
N ASN A 203 7.95 -2.44 0.73
CA ASN A 203 8.37 -1.39 -0.18
C ASN A 203 9.55 -1.78 -1.10
N GLY A 204 10.29 -2.83 -0.75
CA GLY A 204 11.52 -3.23 -1.44
C GLY A 204 12.77 -2.46 -1.02
N SER A 205 12.76 -1.85 0.16
CA SER A 205 13.85 -1.09 0.76
C SER A 205 14.47 -1.78 1.98
N LEU A 206 14.55 -3.12 2.00
CA LEU A 206 15.02 -3.88 3.17
C LEU A 206 16.37 -3.34 3.69
N GLY A 207 16.46 -3.10 5.01
CA GLY A 207 17.63 -2.47 5.64
C GLY A 207 17.61 -0.94 5.66
N ARG A 208 16.56 -0.29 5.14
CA ARG A 208 16.31 1.15 5.25
C ARG A 208 15.08 1.43 6.13
N THR A 209 15.11 2.51 6.90
CA THR A 209 14.02 2.90 7.82
C THR A 209 13.09 3.96 7.24
N LYS A 210 13.51 4.70 6.20
CA LYS A 210 12.76 5.85 5.65
C LYS A 210 11.30 5.52 5.35
N TYR A 211 11.04 4.39 4.68
CA TYR A 211 9.66 3.98 4.36
C TYR A 211 8.87 3.59 5.62
N PRO A 212 9.36 2.68 6.50
CA PRO A 212 8.72 2.42 7.78
C PRO A 212 8.40 3.68 8.60
N ASP A 213 9.34 4.61 8.71
CA ASP A 213 9.19 5.86 9.48
C ASP A 213 8.03 6.72 8.94
N LEU A 214 7.88 6.79 7.61
CA LEU A 214 6.77 7.49 6.97
C LEU A 214 5.43 6.84 7.27
N VAL A 215 5.36 5.50 7.19
CA VAL A 215 4.14 4.75 7.50
C VAL A 215 3.74 4.96 8.95
N PHE A 216 4.68 4.87 9.91
CA PHE A 216 4.38 5.11 11.32
C PHE A 216 3.95 6.56 11.59
N ALA A 217 4.55 7.54 10.90
CA ALA A 217 4.14 8.93 11.01
C ALA A 217 2.69 9.13 10.52
N LYS A 218 2.26 8.44 9.46
CA LYS A 218 0.87 8.45 9.00
C LYS A 218 -0.05 7.69 9.96
N MET A 219 0.36 6.50 10.41
CA MET A 219 -0.39 5.65 11.35
C MET A 219 -0.82 6.41 12.61
N LYS A 220 0.05 7.25 13.18
CA LYS A 220 -0.25 8.05 14.38
C LYS A 220 -1.50 8.93 14.22
N LYS A 221 -1.83 9.37 13.01
CA LYS A 221 -3.04 10.17 12.74
C LYS A 221 -4.33 9.37 12.91
N PHE A 222 -4.26 8.05 12.70
CA PHE A 222 -5.40 7.15 12.80
C PHE A 222 -5.50 6.51 14.19
N HIS A 223 -4.38 6.31 14.90
CA HIS A 223 -4.37 5.76 16.25
C HIS A 223 -4.98 6.66 17.32
N ALA A 224 -5.00 7.98 17.09
CA ALA A 224 -5.66 8.93 17.99
C ALA A 224 -7.18 8.71 18.13
N ILE A 225 -7.78 7.88 17.26
CA ILE A 225 -9.22 7.61 17.19
C ILE A 225 -9.61 6.45 18.13
N GLU A 226 -8.82 5.36 18.17
CA GLU A 226 -9.06 4.24 19.11
C GLU A 226 -8.87 4.64 20.58
N GLY A 227 -7.89 5.50 20.87
CA GLY A 227 -7.61 5.96 22.24
C GLY A 227 -8.76 6.74 22.88
N GLY A 228 -9.59 7.42 22.06
CA GLY A 228 -10.81 8.09 22.53
C GLY A 228 -11.93 7.11 22.87
N LEU A 229 -12.13 6.08 22.03
CA LEU A 229 -13.16 5.06 22.22
C LEU A 229 -12.89 4.16 23.44
N ALA A 230 -11.62 3.77 23.66
CA ALA A 230 -11.25 2.98 24.84
C ALA A 230 -11.40 3.79 26.14
N ALA A 231 -11.11 5.09 26.12
CA ALA A 231 -11.27 5.96 27.28
C ALA A 231 -12.76 6.25 27.60
N GLU A 232 -13.62 6.35 26.59
CA GLU A 232 -15.07 6.53 26.79
C GLU A 232 -15.76 5.24 27.26
N ALA A 233 -15.35 4.07 26.74
CA ALA A 233 -15.88 2.76 27.15
C ALA A 233 -15.53 2.40 28.62
N ASP A 234 -14.38 2.82 29.12
CA ASP A 234 -13.95 2.61 30.52
C ASP A 234 -14.55 3.66 31.49
N SER A 235 -15.24 4.67 30.96
CA SER A 235 -15.87 5.76 31.73
C SER A 235 -17.39 5.64 31.86
N SER A 236 -17.98 4.58 31.31
CA SER A 236 -19.41 4.32 31.45
C SER A 236 -19.72 3.65 32.80
N PRO A 237 -20.60 4.23 33.64
CA PRO A 237 -20.88 3.76 35.00
C PRO A 237 -21.68 2.45 35.07
#